data_AF-A0A8R7U7T4-F1
#
_entry.id   AF-A0A8R7U7T4-F1
#
_cell.length_a   1.000
_cell.length_b   1.000
_cell.length_c   1.000
_cell.angle_alpha   90.00
_cell.angle_beta   90.00
_cell.angle_gamma   90.00
#
_symmetry.space_group_name_H-M   'P 1'
#
loop_
_entity.id
_entity.type
_entity.pdbx_description
1 polymer ?
#
loop_
_entity_poly.entity_id
_entity_poly.type
_entity_poly.pdbx_seq_one_letter_code
_entity_poly.pdbx_strand_id
1 'polypeptide(L)'
;MAISLGVRHLIVYGDSDLVVNQVMKEWDIRSPAMTGYCNAVRKLEKKFEGLEIHHIPRIKNQASDDLAKLGSTQKPIPSNV
;
A
#
# COMPACT_ATOMS: atom_id res chain seq x y z
N MET A 1 1.01 10.83 6.89
CA MET A 1 1.23 11.89 5.88
C MET A 1 -0.07 12.32 5.20
N ALA A 2 -0.81 11.49 4.47
CA ALA A 2 -2.02 11.98 3.78
C ALA A 2 -3.11 12.59 4.71
N ILE A 3 -3.42 11.90 5.82
CA ILE A 3 -4.41 12.38 6.82
C ILE A 3 -3.96 13.70 7.47
N SER A 4 -2.68 13.82 7.81
CA SER A 4 -2.11 15.03 8.42
C SER A 4 -2.01 16.20 7.43
N LEU A 5 -2.05 15.92 6.13
CA LEU A 5 -2.05 16.91 5.05
C LEU A 5 -3.47 17.33 4.63
N GLY A 6 -4.52 16.80 5.28
CA GLY A 6 -5.92 17.16 4.98
C GLY A 6 -6.46 16.57 3.68
N VAL A 7 -5.84 15.51 3.15
CA VAL A 7 -6.32 14.83 1.94
C VAL A 7 -7.66 14.15 2.24
N ARG A 8 -8.70 14.49 1.46
CA ARG A 8 -10.06 13.94 1.59
C ARG A 8 -10.29 12.68 0.75
N HIS A 9 -9.71 12.63 -0.44
CA HIS A 9 -9.83 11.52 -1.38
C HIS A 9 -8.46 10.92 -1.68
N LEU A 10 -8.35 9.60 -1.61
CA LEU A 10 -7.10 8.89 -1.85
C LEU A 10 -7.28 7.88 -2.99
N ILE A 11 -6.35 7.88 -3.94
CA ILE A 11 -6.24 6.86 -4.98
C ILE A 11 -4.94 6.11 -4.75
N VAL A 12 -5.03 4.79 -4.58
CA VAL A 12 -3.92 3.91 -4.28
C VAL A 12 -3.66 3.01 -5.48
N TYR A 13 -2.44 2.99 -5.98
CA TYR A 13 -2.03 2.10 -7.05
C TYR A 13 -1.11 1.02 -6.49
N GLY A 14 -1.43 -0.25 -6.80
CA GLY A 14 -0.63 -1.39 -6.38
C GLY A 14 -0.46 -2.39 -7.53
N ASP A 15 0.67 -3.08 -7.56
CA ASP A 15 0.97 -4.12 -8.56
C ASP A 15 0.72 -5.54 -8.05
N SER A 16 0.43 -5.69 -6.76
CA SER A 16 0.07 -6.98 -6.15
C SER A 16 -1.42 -7.26 -6.31
N ASP A 17 -1.76 -8.11 -7.28
CA ASP A 17 -3.13 -8.58 -7.53
C ASP A 17 -3.79 -9.15 -6.26
N LEU A 18 -3.03 -9.94 -5.49
CA LEU A 18 -3.54 -10.55 -4.26
C LEU A 18 -4.01 -9.50 -3.26
N VAL A 19 -3.19 -8.47 -3.02
CA VAL A 19 -3.48 -7.44 -2.03
C VAL A 19 -4.63 -6.57 -2.50
N VAL A 20 -4.64 -6.16 -3.78
CA VAL A 20 -5.72 -5.35 -4.36
C VAL A 20 -7.06 -6.08 -4.22
N ASN A 21 -7.14 -7.34 -4.67
CA ASN A 21 -8.39 -8.11 -4.66
C ASN A 21 -8.87 -8.46 -3.23
N GLN A 22 -7.96 -8.71 -2.30
CA GLN A 22 -8.33 -8.98 -0.90
C GLN A 22 -8.83 -7.73 -0.18
N VAL A 23 -8.24 -6.56 -0.45
CA VAL A 23 -8.70 -5.30 0.15
C VAL A 23 -10.03 -4.86 -0.47
N MET A 24 -10.22 -5.05 -1.77
CA MET A 24 -11.50 -4.85 -2.46
C MET A 24 -12.60 -5.85 -2.05
N LYS A 25 -12.27 -6.86 -1.24
CA LYS A 25 -13.16 -7.96 -0.81
C LYS A 25 -13.64 -8.84 -1.96
N GLU A 26 -12.97 -8.81 -3.11
CA GLU A 26 -13.26 -9.71 -4.21
C GLU A 26 -12.79 -11.13 -3.90
N TRP A 27 -11.70 -11.24 -3.13
CA TRP A 27 -11.09 -12.53 -2.76
C TRP A 27 -11.12 -12.76 -1.25
N ASP A 28 -11.38 -14.00 -0.86
CA ASP A 28 -11.36 -14.40 0.55
C ASP A 28 -9.97 -14.31 1.17
N ILE A 29 -9.94 -13.80 2.39
CA ILE A 29 -8.71 -13.65 3.18
C ILE A 29 -8.53 -14.90 4.05
N ARG A 30 -7.61 -15.78 3.65
CA ARG A 30 -7.33 -17.04 4.37
C ARG A 30 -6.29 -16.92 5.48
N SER A 31 -5.43 -15.89 5.43
CA SER A 31 -4.33 -15.72 6.38
C SER A 31 -4.72 -14.74 7.50
N PRO A 32 -4.58 -15.12 8.79
CA PRO A 32 -4.85 -14.22 9.91
C PRO A 32 -4.03 -12.92 9.87
N ALA A 33 -2.78 -12.98 9.40
CA ALA A 33 -1.93 -11.81 9.22
C ALA A 33 -2.53 -10.84 8.19
N MET A 34 -3.02 -11.40 7.08
CA MET A 34 -3.64 -10.61 6.01
C MET A 34 -4.98 -10.00 6.43
N THR A 35 -5.73 -10.69 7.30
CA THR A 35 -6.92 -10.13 7.96
C THR A 35 -6.56 -8.90 8.79
N GLY A 36 -5.43 -8.95 9.51
CA GLY A 36 -4.89 -7.81 10.24
C GLY A 36 -4.62 -6.60 9.33
N TYR A 37 -3.94 -6.83 8.20
CA TYR A 37 -3.66 -5.77 7.23
C TYR A 37 -4.93 -5.19 6.60
N CYS A 38 -5.87 -6.03 6.17
CA CYS A 38 -7.13 -5.56 5.60
C CYS A 38 -7.95 -4.74 6.62
N ASN A 39 -7.95 -5.14 7.89
CA ASN A 39 -8.59 -4.37 8.94
C ASN A 39 -7.92 -3.00 9.17
N ALA A 40 -6.59 -2.92 9.06
CA ALA A 40 -5.88 -1.65 9.14
C ALA A 40 -6.24 -0.74 7.97
N VAL A 41 -6.31 -1.27 6.75
CA VAL A 41 -6.73 -0.50 5.55
C VAL A 41 -8.15 0.00 5.70
N ARG A 42 -9.10 -0.84 6.17
CA ARG A 42 -10.49 -0.41 6.44
C ARG A 42 -10.58 0.68 7.51
N LYS A 43 -9.71 0.68 8.52
CA LYS A 43 -9.65 1.77 9.51
C LYS A 43 -9.13 3.06 8.90
N LEU A 44 -8.24 2.98 7.91
CA LEU A 44 -7.74 4.14 7.18
C LEU A 44 -8.78 4.67 6.20
N GLU A 45 -9.49 3.80 5.48
CA GLU A 45 -10.60 4.15 4.61
C GLU A 45 -11.64 5.04 5.33
N LYS A 46 -12.01 4.70 6.56
CA LYS A 46 -12.93 5.51 7.39
C LYS A 46 -12.46 6.94 7.69
N LYS A 47 -11.18 7.25 7.48
CA LYS A 47 -10.60 8.58 7.70
C LYS A 47 -10.59 9.44 6.42
N PHE A 48 -10.91 8.84 5.28
CA PHE A 48 -11.05 9.51 3.99
C PHE A 48 -12.53 9.51 3.58
N GLU A 49 -12.92 10.50 2.78
CA GLU A 49 -14.27 10.55 2.21
C GLU A 49 -14.40 9.66 0.98
N GLY A 50 -13.27 9.37 0.31
CA GLY A 50 -13.20 8.36 -0.73
C GLY A 50 -11.82 7.73 -0.77
N LEU A 51 -11.77 6.40 -0.90
CA LEU A 51 -10.54 5.65 -1.09
C LEU A 51 -10.75 4.66 -2.23
N GLU A 52 -9.96 4.82 -3.28
CA GLU A 52 -9.94 3.92 -4.43
C GLU A 52 -8.61 3.17 -4.46
N ILE A 53 -8.68 1.91 -4.85
CA ILE A 53 -7.50 1.09 -5.07
C ILE A 53 -7.56 0.65 -6.52
N HIS A 54 -6.44 0.67 -7.23
CA HIS A 54 -6.37 0.22 -8.62
C HIS A 54 -5.16 -0.67 -8.79
N HIS A 55 -5.37 -1.79 -9.48
CA HIS A 55 -4.25 -2.60 -9.93
C HIS A 55 -3.54 -1.93 -11.11
N ILE A 56 -2.22 -1.89 -11.05
CA ILE A 56 -1.38 -1.44 -12.16
C ILE A 56 -0.30 -2.48 -12.47
N PRO A 57 0.08 -2.66 -13.75
CA PRO A 57 1.22 -3.49 -14.09
C PRO A 57 2.48 -3.04 -13.36
N ARG A 58 3.30 -3.99 -12.90
CA ARG A 58 4.54 -3.74 -12.15
C ARG A 58 5.47 -2.71 -12.81
N ILE A 59 5.55 -2.70 -14.14
CA ILE A 59 6.34 -1.72 -14.91
C ILE A 59 5.89 -0.26 -14.67
N LYS A 60 4.61 -0.05 -14.31
CA LYS A 60 4.06 1.26 -13.95
C LYS A 60 4.22 1.58 -12.45
N ASN A 61 4.58 0.60 -11.62
CA ASN A 61 4.81 0.76 -10.17
C ASN A 61 6.31 0.86 -9.81
N GLN A 62 7.19 1.09 -10.80
CA GLN A 62 8.64 1.01 -10.64
C GLN A 62 9.18 1.87 -9.49
N ALA A 63 8.65 3.09 -9.33
CA ALA A 63 9.07 3.99 -8.26
C ALA A 63 8.80 3.40 -6.85
N SER A 64 7.64 2.76 -6.66
CA SER A 64 7.31 2.09 -5.39
C SER A 64 8.21 0.88 -5.17
N ASP A 65 8.45 0.11 -6.22
CA ASP A 65 9.32 -1.05 -6.23
C ASP A 65 10.78 -0.71 -5.88
N ASP A 66 11.29 0.40 -6.40
CA ASP A 66 12.65 0.87 -6.12
C ASP A 66 12.79 1.31 -4.67
N LEU A 67 11.79 1.99 -4.13
CA LEU A 67 11.73 2.33 -2.70
C LEU A 67 11.62 1.10 -1.82
N ALA A 68 10.82 0.10 -2.20
CA ALA A 68 10.69 -1.16 -1.48
C ALA A 68 12.01 -1.94 -1.47
N LYS A 69 12.73 -1.99 -2.61
CA LYS A 69 14.06 -2.59 -2.70
C LYS A 69 15.08 -1.85 -1.84
N LEU A 70 15.04 -0.51 -1.83
CA LEU A 70 15.91 0.29 -0.96
C LEU A 70 15.66 0.00 0.52
N GLY A 71 14.39 -0.05 0.94
CA GLY A 71 14.01 -0.39 2.31
C GLY A 71 14.38 -1.83 2.70
N SER A 72 14.24 -2.78 1.77
CA SER A 72 14.56 -4.18 2.02
C SER A 72 16.06 -4.45 2.10
N THR A 73 16.90 -3.64 1.45
CA THR A 73 18.35 -3.91 1.42
C THR A 73 19.07 -3.46 2.68
N GLN A 74 18.44 -2.70 3.59
CA GLN A 74 19.03 -2.19 4.85
C GLN A 74 20.52 -1.80 4.71
N LYS A 75 20.93 -1.25 3.56
CA LYS A 75 22.33 -0.88 3.37
C LYS A 75 22.62 0.27 4.34
N PRO A 76 23.64 0.16 5.21
CA PRO A 76 24.04 1.29 6.03
C PRO A 76 24.35 2.46 5.09
N ILE A 77 23.85 3.64 5.46
CA ILE A 77 24.21 4.88 4.77
C ILE A 77 25.75 4.92 4.76
N PRO A 78 26.43 4.91 3.60
CA PRO A 78 27.87 5.02 3.59
C PRO A 78 28.24 6.36 4.21
N SER A 79 28.93 6.29 5.36
CA SER A 79 29.51 7.43 6.04
C SER A 79 30.66 7.96 5.19
N ASN A 80 30.37 8.95 4.36
CA ASN A 80 31.38 9.90 3.91
C ASN A 80 30.97 11.31 4.34
N VAL A 81 31.09 11.55 5.64
CA VAL A 81 31.48 12.86 6.16
C VAL A 81 32.99 13.00 5.95
#